data_AF-A0AB74N2Q5-F1
#
_entry.id   AF-A0AB74N2Q5-F1
#
_cell.length_a   1.000
_cell.length_b   1.000
_cell.length_c   1.000
_cell.angle_alpha   90.00
_cell.angle_beta   90.00
_cell.angle_gamma   90.00
#
_symmetry.space_group_name_H-M   'P 1'
#
loop_
_entity.id
_entity.type
_entity.pdbx_description
1 polymer ?
#
loop_
_entity_poly.entity_id
_entity_poly.type
_entity_poly.pdbx_seq_one_letter_code
_entity_poly.pdbx_strand_id
1 'polypeptide(L)'
;MGKTDLLQFKDYSENYVFLPFWYKVFTLIYYPWNMDYAVLYNVAWIVFFILPSYMGYTLTKDIKRYIPFIGFLILWFSLPHALNQTAFIYERFSIFMLPFYYLIFEKRSIKKNNGNIIFFNLMFFIFVFLSMGKVYYNNIQFNNDPNMRAYSKIIESMQSQKRILTLFSQSSETSGLLTSSTEYLHFGSWYQAQKHGWSDFNFAVYSPQIVRFKPNKMPNISSRSGVVNKDWIISLDNCEDYDYLLMKTKESPTMISTWLAENPRCKTFILENQQQDWLLFKKIKENEAL
;
A
#
# COMPACT_ATOMS: atom_id res chain seq x y z
N MET A 1 -2.88 -21.19 -31.26
CA MET A 1 -2.20 -20.07 -30.57
C MET A 1 -3.24 -19.41 -29.67
N GLY A 2 -3.29 -19.85 -28.41
CA GLY A 2 -4.30 -19.38 -27.45
C GLY A 2 -4.00 -17.96 -27.02
N LYS A 3 -5.04 -17.13 -26.95
CA LYS A 3 -4.99 -15.76 -26.42
C LYS A 3 -4.35 -15.80 -25.02
N THR A 4 -3.23 -15.12 -24.86
CA THR A 4 -2.62 -14.90 -23.56
C THR A 4 -3.63 -14.16 -22.69
N ASP A 5 -4.09 -14.81 -21.63
CA ASP A 5 -5.13 -14.32 -20.73
C ASP A 5 -4.55 -13.15 -19.92
N LEU A 6 -4.89 -11.91 -20.31
CA LEU A 6 -4.34 -10.67 -19.76
C LEU A 6 -4.90 -10.32 -18.35
N LEU A 7 -5.48 -11.28 -17.64
CA LEU A 7 -6.10 -11.06 -16.33
C LEU A 7 -5.20 -11.38 -15.13
N GLN A 8 -3.95 -11.79 -15.32
CA GLN A 8 -3.18 -12.37 -14.22
C GLN A 8 -2.01 -11.48 -13.82
N PHE A 9 -2.09 -10.91 -12.61
CA PHE A 9 -0.93 -10.34 -11.95
C PHE A 9 0.04 -11.49 -11.70
N LYS A 10 1.20 -11.40 -12.31
CA LYS A 10 2.14 -12.51 -12.48
C LYS A 10 3.02 -12.79 -11.25
N ASP A 11 2.52 -12.47 -10.05
CA ASP A 11 3.28 -12.57 -8.80
C ASP A 11 2.68 -13.52 -7.78
N TYR A 12 1.36 -13.75 -7.82
CA TYR A 12 0.78 -14.88 -7.12
C TYR A 12 0.65 -15.99 -8.14
N SER A 13 1.46 -17.04 -7.99
CA SER A 13 1.33 -18.28 -8.78
C SER A 13 -0.07 -18.92 -8.63
N GLU A 14 -0.83 -18.48 -7.64
CA GLU A 14 -2.16 -18.97 -7.29
C GLU A 14 -3.21 -17.83 -7.36
N ASN A 15 -4.40 -18.16 -7.90
CA ASN A 15 -5.53 -17.21 -7.97
C ASN A 15 -6.08 -16.81 -6.59
N TYR A 16 -5.65 -17.48 -5.54
CA TYR A 16 -5.97 -17.17 -4.16
C TYR A 16 -4.77 -17.48 -3.26
N VAL A 17 -4.59 -16.72 -2.17
CA VAL A 17 -3.56 -16.99 -1.16
C VAL A 17 -4.21 -17.01 0.22
N PHE A 18 -4.11 -18.12 0.93
CA PHE A 18 -4.53 -18.22 2.33
C PHE A 18 -3.33 -18.12 3.27
N LEU A 19 -3.46 -17.26 4.28
CA LEU A 19 -2.47 -17.18 5.35
C LEU A 19 -2.81 -18.16 6.47
N PRO A 20 -1.80 -18.70 7.18
CA PRO A 20 -2.01 -19.62 8.28
C PRO A 20 -2.94 -19.05 9.36
N PHE A 21 -3.71 -19.92 10.01
CA PHE A 21 -4.63 -19.52 11.09
C PHE A 21 -3.94 -18.68 12.17
N TRP A 22 -2.77 -19.13 12.64
CA TRP A 22 -2.00 -18.41 13.67
C TRP A 22 -1.50 -17.04 13.21
N TYR A 23 -1.16 -16.92 11.92
CA TYR A 23 -0.83 -15.63 11.34
C TYR A 23 -2.05 -14.71 11.45
N LYS A 24 -3.23 -15.18 11.04
CA LYS A 24 -4.48 -14.42 11.16
C LYS A 24 -4.86 -14.02 12.58
N VAL A 25 -4.56 -14.87 13.57
CA VAL A 25 -4.75 -14.53 15.00
C VAL A 25 -3.83 -13.37 15.40
N PHE A 26 -2.56 -13.46 15.02
CA PHE A 26 -1.57 -12.42 15.33
C PHE A 26 -1.90 -11.09 14.64
N THR A 27 -2.32 -11.14 13.38
CA THR A 27 -2.67 -9.95 12.59
C THR A 27 -3.90 -9.23 13.09
N LEU A 28 -4.83 -9.92 13.75
CA LEU A 28 -6.03 -9.32 14.34
C LEU A 28 -5.70 -8.23 15.39
N ILE A 29 -4.52 -8.30 16.00
CA ILE A 29 -4.05 -7.34 17.02
C ILE A 29 -3.68 -6.00 16.40
N TYR A 30 -3.06 -6.00 15.20
CA TYR A 30 -2.47 -4.78 14.64
C TYR A 30 -3.09 -4.30 13.33
N TYR A 31 -3.71 -5.16 12.51
CA TYR A 31 -4.30 -4.75 11.23
C TYR A 31 -5.46 -3.74 11.27
N PRO A 32 -6.25 -3.62 12.36
CA PRO A 32 -7.18 -2.49 12.47
C PRO A 32 -6.48 -1.13 12.45
N TRP A 33 -5.15 -1.13 12.61
CA TRP A 33 -4.38 0.05 12.90
C TRP A 33 -3.20 0.25 11.96
N ASN A 34 -2.44 -0.80 11.67
CA ASN A 34 -1.21 -0.76 10.88
C ASN A 34 -1.27 -1.82 9.77
N MET A 35 -0.69 -1.50 8.62
CA MET A 35 -0.48 -2.49 7.55
C MET A 35 0.62 -3.48 7.94
N ASP A 36 1.66 -2.98 8.63
CA ASP A 36 2.80 -3.75 9.09
C ASP A 36 2.90 -3.79 10.62
N TYR A 37 3.65 -4.78 11.13
CA TYR A 37 3.87 -4.93 12.56
C TYR A 37 4.77 -3.80 13.10
N ALA A 38 4.19 -2.91 13.93
CA ALA A 38 4.92 -1.80 14.55
C ALA A 38 4.79 -1.85 16.08
N VAL A 39 5.82 -2.39 16.76
CA VAL A 39 5.84 -2.66 18.22
C VAL A 39 5.32 -1.49 19.05
N LEU A 40 5.83 -0.28 18.82
CA LEU A 40 5.50 0.90 19.60
C LEU A 40 4.01 1.24 19.54
N TYR A 41 3.40 1.15 18.36
CA TYR A 41 1.98 1.45 18.18
C TYR A 41 1.09 0.28 18.66
N ASN A 42 1.56 -0.96 18.56
CA ASN A 42 0.81 -2.13 19.02
C ASN A 42 0.54 -2.10 20.52
N VAL A 43 1.47 -1.57 21.33
CA VAL A 43 1.27 -1.37 22.77
C VAL A 43 0.08 -0.42 23.04
N ALA A 44 -0.04 0.65 22.26
CA ALA A 44 -1.14 1.61 22.37
C ALA A 44 -2.51 0.95 22.12
N TRP A 45 -2.55 -0.06 21.26
CA TRP A 45 -3.78 -0.77 20.88
C TRP A 45 -4.17 -1.89 21.84
N ILE A 46 -3.20 -2.53 22.52
CA ILE A 46 -3.49 -3.48 23.62
C ILE A 46 -4.36 -2.80 24.70
N VAL A 47 -4.17 -1.50 24.93
CA VAL A 47 -5.02 -0.71 25.85
C VAL A 47 -6.50 -0.81 25.48
N PHE A 48 -6.87 -0.79 24.19
CA PHE A 48 -8.28 -0.89 23.76
C PHE A 48 -8.94 -2.22 24.09
N PHE A 49 -8.18 -3.32 24.15
CA PHE A 49 -8.75 -4.62 24.52
C PHE A 49 -8.98 -4.73 26.03
N ILE A 50 -8.18 -4.03 26.83
CA ILE A 50 -8.27 -4.10 28.29
C ILE A 50 -9.23 -3.02 28.84
N LEU A 51 -9.45 -1.95 28.06
CA LEU A 51 -10.22 -0.78 28.46
C LEU A 51 -11.62 -1.08 28.99
N PRO A 52 -12.47 -1.90 28.31
CA PRO A 52 -13.82 -2.14 28.77
C PRO A 52 -13.85 -2.74 30.18
N SER A 53 -13.03 -3.77 30.41
CA SER A 53 -12.91 -4.45 31.70
C SER A 53 -12.45 -3.50 32.81
N TYR A 54 -11.47 -2.62 32.51
CA TYR A 54 -10.99 -1.64 33.48
C TYR A 54 -12.03 -0.57 33.82
N MET A 55 -12.85 -0.17 32.84
CA MET A 55 -13.97 0.76 33.02
C MET A 55 -15.20 0.12 33.70
N GLY A 56 -15.11 -1.14 34.13
CA GLY A 56 -16.19 -1.86 34.80
C GLY A 56 -17.29 -2.36 33.84
N TYR A 57 -17.00 -2.40 32.54
CA TYR A 57 -17.85 -3.10 31.59
C TYR A 57 -17.58 -4.60 31.67
N THR A 58 -18.64 -5.39 31.50
CA THR A 58 -18.54 -6.84 31.43
C THR A 58 -19.16 -7.34 30.14
N LEU A 59 -18.79 -8.55 29.75
CA LEU A 59 -19.46 -9.25 28.66
C LEU A 59 -20.96 -9.33 28.93
N THR A 60 -21.75 -8.90 27.96
CA THR A 60 -23.21 -8.94 28.00
C THR A 60 -23.73 -10.37 27.92
N LYS A 61 -24.91 -10.60 28.49
CA LYS A 61 -25.65 -11.86 28.30
C LYS A 61 -26.49 -11.87 27.02
N ASP A 62 -26.68 -10.71 26.39
CA ASP A 62 -27.47 -10.59 25.17
C ASP A 62 -26.68 -11.14 23.97
N ILE A 63 -27.04 -12.35 23.54
CA ILE A 63 -26.40 -13.06 22.43
C ILE A 63 -26.44 -12.23 21.14
N LYS A 64 -27.46 -11.38 20.95
CA LYS A 64 -27.60 -10.55 19.74
C LYS A 64 -26.43 -9.61 19.53
N ARG A 65 -25.79 -9.16 20.62
CA ARG A 65 -24.63 -8.26 20.57
C ARG A 65 -23.34 -8.95 20.08
N TYR A 66 -23.28 -10.28 20.16
CA TYR A 66 -22.14 -11.05 19.65
C TYR A 66 -22.23 -11.33 18.16
N ILE A 67 -23.42 -11.23 17.55
CA ILE A 67 -23.64 -11.55 16.13
C ILE A 67 -22.68 -10.76 15.22
N PRO A 68 -22.50 -9.43 15.35
CA PRO A 68 -21.58 -8.70 14.50
C PRO A 68 -20.13 -9.15 14.67
N PHE A 69 -19.69 -9.39 15.91
CA PHE A 69 -18.32 -9.79 16.20
C PHE A 69 -18.02 -11.21 15.69
N ILE A 70 -18.93 -12.16 15.90
CA ILE A 70 -18.81 -13.52 15.37
C ILE A 70 -18.82 -13.50 13.84
N GLY A 71 -19.70 -12.70 13.21
CA GLY A 71 -19.74 -12.52 11.76
C GLY A 71 -18.42 -11.98 11.22
N PHE A 72 -17.82 -10.98 11.87
CA PHE A 72 -16.49 -10.49 11.54
C PHE A 72 -15.43 -11.58 11.66
N LEU A 73 -15.40 -12.36 12.75
CA LEU A 73 -14.43 -13.44 12.93
C LEU A 73 -14.57 -14.51 11.83
N ILE A 74 -15.81 -14.86 11.45
CA ILE A 74 -16.05 -15.78 10.34
C ILE A 74 -15.43 -15.23 9.05
N LEU A 75 -15.69 -13.97 8.70
CA LEU A 75 -15.12 -13.34 7.51
C LEU A 75 -13.58 -13.30 7.57
N TRP A 76 -13.03 -12.90 8.72
CA TRP A 76 -11.59 -12.79 8.94
C TRP A 76 -10.86 -14.11 8.69
N PHE A 77 -11.36 -15.20 9.27
CA PHE A 77 -10.72 -16.51 9.16
C PHE A 77 -11.04 -17.22 7.85
N SER A 78 -12.22 -16.99 7.26
CA SER A 78 -12.66 -17.69 6.04
C SER A 78 -12.18 -17.07 4.73
N LEU A 79 -11.94 -15.76 4.69
CA LEU A 79 -11.52 -15.09 3.45
C LEU A 79 -10.01 -15.19 3.22
N PRO A 80 -9.52 -15.33 1.97
CA PRO A 80 -8.08 -15.37 1.69
C PRO A 80 -7.44 -13.99 1.89
N HIS A 81 -6.11 -13.95 1.96
CA HIS A 81 -5.32 -12.71 1.89
C HIS A 81 -5.43 -12.08 0.51
N ALA A 82 -5.26 -12.88 -0.55
CA ALA A 82 -5.38 -12.45 -1.92
C ALA A 82 -6.41 -13.30 -2.67
N LEU A 83 -7.22 -12.68 -3.53
CA LEU A 83 -8.15 -13.37 -4.43
C LEU A 83 -8.29 -12.59 -5.73
N ASN A 84 -8.27 -13.28 -6.87
CA ASN A 84 -8.43 -12.68 -8.20
C ASN A 84 -7.57 -11.42 -8.34
N GLN A 85 -6.30 -11.57 -7.97
CA GLN A 85 -5.29 -10.53 -8.09
C GLN A 85 -5.53 -9.25 -7.28
N THR A 86 -6.35 -9.36 -6.25
CA THR A 86 -6.54 -8.29 -5.27
C THR A 86 -6.00 -8.78 -3.94
N ALA A 87 -4.98 -8.10 -3.42
CA ALA A 87 -4.42 -8.38 -2.10
C ALA A 87 -5.23 -7.67 -1.00
N PHE A 88 -4.95 -8.08 0.25
CA PHE A 88 -5.54 -7.55 1.47
C PHE A 88 -7.06 -7.71 1.54
N ILE A 89 -7.60 -8.89 1.17
CA ILE A 89 -9.05 -9.11 1.11
C ILE A 89 -9.66 -9.18 2.53
N TYR A 90 -9.22 -10.12 3.38
CA TYR A 90 -9.77 -10.23 4.74
C TYR A 90 -9.34 -9.05 5.62
N GLU A 91 -8.16 -8.50 5.35
CA GLU A 91 -7.57 -7.38 6.07
C GLU A 91 -8.43 -6.11 5.98
N ARG A 92 -9.14 -5.89 4.87
CA ARG A 92 -10.07 -4.75 4.70
C ARG A 92 -11.19 -4.72 5.73
N PHE A 93 -11.55 -5.87 6.30
CA PHE A 93 -12.59 -5.96 7.33
C PHE A 93 -12.08 -5.61 8.73
N SER A 94 -10.77 -5.34 8.89
CA SER A 94 -10.17 -5.02 10.21
C SER A 94 -10.82 -3.81 10.89
N ILE A 95 -11.34 -2.85 10.11
CA ILE A 95 -12.05 -1.66 10.60
C ILE A 95 -13.27 -2.01 11.46
N PHE A 96 -13.86 -3.19 11.25
CA PHE A 96 -15.04 -3.65 12.00
C PHE A 96 -14.69 -4.31 13.33
N MET A 97 -13.42 -4.64 13.54
CA MET A 97 -13.01 -5.40 14.72
C MET A 97 -13.40 -4.67 16.01
N LEU A 98 -13.02 -3.41 16.15
CA LEU A 98 -13.25 -2.69 17.41
C LEU A 98 -14.71 -2.34 17.62
N PRO A 99 -15.45 -1.74 16.66
CA PRO A 99 -16.85 -1.44 16.88
C PRO A 99 -17.62 -2.69 17.32
N PHE A 100 -17.36 -3.84 16.69
CA PHE A 100 -18.04 -5.08 17.03
C PHE A 100 -17.54 -5.69 18.34
N TYR A 101 -16.24 -5.58 18.63
CA TYR A 101 -15.68 -5.97 19.92
C TYR A 101 -16.30 -5.18 21.07
N TYR A 102 -16.46 -3.86 20.95
CA TYR A 102 -17.03 -3.03 22.02
C TYR A 102 -18.53 -3.26 22.23
N LEU A 103 -19.27 -3.72 21.21
CA LEU A 103 -20.71 -4.02 21.32
C LEU A 103 -21.03 -5.16 22.29
N ILE A 104 -20.11 -6.12 22.47
CA ILE A 104 -20.33 -7.28 23.36
C ILE A 104 -20.25 -6.89 24.84
N PHE A 105 -19.85 -5.65 25.15
CA PHE A 105 -19.74 -5.15 26.51
C PHE A 105 -20.99 -4.41 26.95
N GLU A 106 -21.36 -4.56 28.21
CA GLU A 106 -22.41 -3.80 28.87
C GLU A 106 -21.91 -3.22 30.18
N LYS A 107 -22.43 -2.04 30.53
CA LYS A 107 -22.08 -1.41 31.80
C LYS A 107 -22.68 -2.24 32.92
N ARG A 108 -21.82 -2.85 33.74
CA ARG A 108 -22.27 -3.49 34.97
C ARG A 108 -22.59 -2.41 35.98
N SER A 109 -23.77 -2.52 36.61
CA SER A 109 -24.08 -1.75 37.82
C SER A 109 -23.12 -2.20 38.92
N ILE A 110 -22.01 -1.46 39.11
CA ILE A 110 -21.08 -1.69 40.21
C ILE A 110 -21.02 -0.41 41.03
N LYS A 111 -21.21 -0.55 42.35
CA LYS A 111 -20.93 0.46 43.40
C LYS A 111 -19.71 1.29 43.01
N LYS A 112 -19.76 2.62 43.23
CA LYS A 112 -18.63 3.58 43.06
C LYS A 112 -17.30 2.93 43.44
N ASN A 113 -16.68 2.27 42.48
CA ASN A 113 -15.31 1.86 42.59
C ASN A 113 -14.61 3.03 41.94
N ASN A 114 -13.95 3.86 42.74
CA ASN A 114 -13.01 4.86 42.25
C ASN A 114 -11.78 4.12 41.71
N GLY A 115 -12.00 3.19 40.76
CA GLY A 115 -10.96 2.57 39.98
C GLY A 115 -10.07 3.69 39.46
N ASN A 116 -8.77 3.50 39.57
CA ASN A 116 -7.76 4.55 39.62
C ASN A 116 -7.85 5.43 38.36
N ILE A 117 -8.71 6.45 38.39
CA ILE A 117 -9.06 7.29 37.22
C ILE A 117 -7.82 7.99 36.66
N ILE A 118 -6.84 8.20 37.54
CA ILE A 118 -5.49 8.67 37.23
C ILE A 118 -4.78 7.69 36.28
N PHE A 119 -4.80 6.39 36.58
CA PHE A 119 -4.20 5.36 35.71
C PHE A 119 -4.90 5.28 34.36
N PHE A 120 -6.23 5.37 34.33
CA PHE A 120 -6.99 5.43 33.08
C PHE A 120 -6.61 6.66 32.25
N ASN A 121 -6.62 7.85 32.87
CA ASN A 121 -6.26 9.08 32.19
C ASN A 121 -4.81 9.04 31.67
N LEU A 122 -3.89 8.42 32.42
CA LEU A 122 -2.51 8.22 31.98
C LEU A 122 -2.43 7.28 30.77
N MET A 123 -3.12 6.13 30.80
CA MET A 123 -3.15 5.19 29.67
C MET A 123 -3.78 5.81 28.42
N PHE A 124 -4.87 6.55 28.59
CA PHE A 124 -5.52 7.29 27.51
C PHE A 124 -4.61 8.39 26.95
N PHE A 125 -3.92 9.13 27.82
CA PHE A 125 -2.95 10.14 27.40
C PHE A 125 -1.79 9.54 26.60
N ILE A 126 -1.18 8.44 27.08
CA ILE A 126 -0.12 7.72 26.36
C ILE A 126 -0.64 7.24 25.01
N PHE A 127 -1.85 6.69 24.96
CA PHE A 127 -2.49 6.26 23.72
C PHE A 127 -2.63 7.41 22.71
N VAL A 128 -3.22 8.54 23.13
CA VAL A 128 -3.40 9.72 22.27
C VAL A 128 -2.05 10.25 21.82
N PHE A 129 -1.07 10.33 22.72
CA PHE A 129 0.28 10.78 22.40
C PHE A 129 0.94 9.89 21.33
N LEU A 130 0.88 8.57 21.47
CA LEU A 130 1.42 7.63 20.47
C LEU A 130 0.68 7.73 19.13
N SER A 131 -0.65 7.88 19.15
CA SER A 131 -1.45 8.03 17.94
C SER A 131 -1.15 9.35 17.22
N MET A 132 -1.00 10.45 17.97
CA MET A 132 -0.57 11.72 17.41
C MET A 132 0.84 11.64 16.84
N GLY A 133 1.76 10.94 17.53
CA GLY A 133 3.09 10.63 17.01
C GLY A 133 3.01 9.91 15.67
N LYS A 134 2.18 8.87 15.56
CA LYS A 134 1.96 8.16 14.30
C LYS A 134 1.46 9.07 13.18
N VAL A 135 0.43 9.88 13.46
CA VAL A 135 -0.11 10.83 12.48
C VAL A 135 0.96 11.83 12.05
N TYR A 136 1.76 12.32 13.00
CA TYR A 136 2.88 13.22 12.73
C TYR A 136 3.92 12.57 11.83
N TYR A 137 4.36 11.34 12.11
CA TYR A 137 5.32 10.64 11.25
C TYR A 137 4.76 10.35 9.86
N ASN A 138 3.56 9.75 9.79
CA ASN A 138 2.93 9.35 8.54
C ASN A 138 2.60 10.53 7.61
N ASN A 139 2.31 11.72 8.15
CA ASN A 139 1.86 12.85 7.33
C ASN A 139 2.89 13.98 7.32
N ILE A 140 3.31 14.46 8.48
CA ILE A 140 4.16 15.66 8.59
C ILE A 140 5.61 15.32 8.27
N GLN A 141 6.17 14.26 8.85
CA GLN A 141 7.54 13.85 8.54
C GLN A 141 7.64 13.31 7.12
N PHE A 142 6.68 12.50 6.68
CA PHE A 142 6.68 12.02 5.30
C PHE A 142 6.64 13.15 4.27
N ASN A 143 5.82 14.18 4.49
CA ASN A 143 5.79 15.34 3.60
C ASN A 143 7.14 16.09 3.57
N ASN A 144 7.92 15.98 4.63
CA ASN A 144 9.26 16.54 4.71
C ASN A 144 10.36 15.61 4.17
N ASP A 145 10.04 14.36 3.82
CA ASP A 145 10.99 13.37 3.33
C ASP A 145 11.70 13.88 2.05
N PRO A 146 13.04 13.75 1.95
CA PRO A 146 13.78 14.19 0.77
C PRO A 146 13.32 13.55 -0.53
N ASN A 147 12.97 12.25 -0.53
CA ASN A 147 12.46 11.54 -1.69
C ASN A 147 11.05 12.00 -2.07
N MET A 148 10.20 12.33 -1.09
CA MET A 148 8.89 12.92 -1.36
C MET A 148 9.03 14.29 -2.06
N ARG A 149 9.93 15.16 -1.58
CA ARG A 149 10.16 16.47 -2.23
C ARG A 149 10.87 16.36 -3.57
N ALA A 150 11.79 15.40 -3.71
CA ALA A 150 12.47 15.09 -4.96
C ALA A 150 11.47 14.67 -6.04
N TYR A 151 10.46 13.90 -5.68
CA TYR A 151 9.40 13.48 -6.60
C TYR A 151 8.66 14.67 -7.23
N SER A 152 8.31 15.68 -6.44
CA SER A 152 7.65 16.89 -6.97
C SER A 152 8.49 17.58 -8.06
N LYS A 153 9.82 17.66 -7.86
CA LYS A 153 10.74 18.22 -8.85
C LYS A 153 10.84 17.36 -10.11
N ILE A 154 10.78 16.04 -9.97
CA ILE A 154 10.74 15.12 -11.12
C ILE A 154 9.46 15.34 -11.93
N ILE A 155 8.29 15.37 -11.29
CA ILE A 155 7.00 15.63 -11.96
C ILE A 155 7.02 16.98 -12.69
N GLU A 156 7.64 18.01 -12.12
CA GLU A 156 7.72 19.33 -12.74
C GLU A 156 8.40 19.28 -14.10
N SER A 157 9.42 18.43 -14.27
CA SER A 157 10.11 18.22 -15.54
C SER A 157 9.33 17.36 -16.56
N MET A 158 8.29 16.66 -16.13
CA MET A 158 7.47 15.82 -17.01
C MET A 158 6.41 16.63 -17.75
N GLN A 159 6.24 16.33 -19.03
CA GLN A 159 5.16 16.89 -19.85
C GLN A 159 3.81 16.30 -19.45
N SER A 160 2.73 17.06 -19.66
CA SER A 160 1.35 16.62 -19.46
C SER A 160 0.90 15.63 -20.54
N GLN A 161 -0.12 14.82 -20.23
CA GLN A 161 -0.76 13.88 -21.19
C GLN A 161 0.18 12.83 -21.81
N LYS A 162 1.29 12.51 -21.13
CA LYS A 162 2.22 11.46 -21.56
C LYS A 162 1.96 10.14 -20.86
N ARG A 163 2.36 9.03 -21.48
CA ARG A 163 2.24 7.68 -20.92
C ARG A 163 3.53 7.31 -20.19
N ILE A 164 3.39 6.81 -18.96
CA ILE A 164 4.51 6.51 -18.07
C ILE A 164 4.46 5.07 -17.56
N LEU A 165 5.63 4.47 -17.44
CA LEU A 165 5.83 3.24 -16.66
C LEU A 165 6.55 3.62 -15.36
N THR A 166 5.99 3.20 -14.23
CA THR A 166 6.65 3.39 -12.92
C THR A 166 7.32 2.09 -12.50
N LEU A 167 8.58 2.17 -12.07
CA LEU A 167 9.36 1.03 -11.59
C LEU A 167 9.96 1.32 -10.22
N PHE A 168 10.06 0.30 -9.37
CA PHE A 168 10.66 0.40 -8.04
C PHE A 168 11.74 -0.67 -7.84
N SER A 169 12.82 -0.33 -7.15
CA SER A 169 13.68 -1.34 -6.52
C SER A 169 13.15 -1.65 -5.13
N GLN A 170 13.22 -2.93 -4.72
CA GLN A 170 12.78 -3.37 -3.39
C GLN A 170 13.39 -2.53 -2.24
N SER A 171 14.64 -2.10 -2.40
CA SER A 171 15.38 -1.28 -1.42
C SER A 171 14.95 0.19 -1.34
N SER A 172 14.03 0.61 -2.21
CA SER A 172 13.59 2.00 -2.37
C SER A 172 12.08 2.21 -2.20
N GLU A 173 11.30 1.14 -2.01
CA GLU A 173 9.84 1.18 -1.88
C GLU A 173 9.36 1.90 -0.61
N THR A 174 10.22 2.01 0.40
CA THR A 174 9.95 2.63 1.69
C THR A 174 10.97 3.69 2.08
N SER A 175 10.53 4.72 2.82
CA SER A 175 11.44 5.66 3.51
C SER A 175 11.96 5.10 4.83
N GLY A 176 11.39 4.01 5.33
CA GLY A 176 11.64 3.44 6.64
C GLY A 176 11.08 4.27 7.80
N LEU A 177 10.45 5.41 7.50
CA LEU A 177 9.90 6.33 8.50
C LEU A 177 8.41 6.07 8.76
N LEU A 178 7.72 5.37 7.86
CA LEU A 178 6.27 5.20 7.95
C LEU A 178 5.88 3.83 8.51
N THR A 179 4.61 3.72 8.85
CA THR A 179 3.96 2.46 9.30
C THR A 179 3.39 1.64 8.14
N SER A 180 3.79 1.96 6.91
CA SER A 180 3.46 1.28 5.66
C SER A 180 4.76 0.96 4.93
N SER A 181 4.82 -0.16 4.24
CA SER A 181 5.96 -0.60 3.42
C SER A 181 5.81 -0.27 1.92
N THR A 182 4.71 0.37 1.53
CA THR A 182 4.38 0.66 0.13
C THR A 182 4.09 2.14 -0.10
N GLU A 183 4.86 3.02 0.53
CA GLU A 183 4.62 4.47 0.55
C GLU A 183 4.60 5.08 -0.85
N TYR A 184 5.53 4.65 -1.70
CA TYR A 184 5.73 5.23 -3.02
C TYR A 184 4.94 4.53 -4.13
N LEU A 185 4.27 3.41 -3.83
CA LEU A 185 3.64 2.50 -4.79
C LEU A 185 2.69 3.20 -5.77
N HIS A 186 1.93 4.19 -5.32
CA HIS A 186 0.94 4.91 -6.13
C HIS A 186 1.42 6.24 -6.68
N PHE A 187 2.72 6.55 -6.60
CA PHE A 187 3.23 7.83 -7.07
C PHE A 187 3.01 8.01 -8.58
N GLY A 188 3.15 6.96 -9.39
CA GLY A 188 2.77 7.02 -10.81
C GLY A 188 1.34 7.55 -11.06
N SER A 189 0.38 7.16 -10.22
CA SER A 189 -1.00 7.65 -10.28
C SER A 189 -1.12 9.13 -9.87
N TRP A 190 -0.20 9.65 -9.06
CA TRP A 190 -0.16 11.08 -8.71
C TRP A 190 0.19 11.97 -9.90
N TYR A 191 1.13 11.52 -10.75
CA TYR A 191 1.41 12.16 -12.03
C TYR A 191 0.16 12.22 -12.93
N GLN A 192 -0.61 11.12 -13.00
CA GLN A 192 -1.88 11.09 -13.73
C GLN A 192 -2.88 12.13 -13.19
N ALA A 193 -2.96 12.30 -11.87
CA ALA A 193 -3.84 13.30 -11.25
C ALA A 193 -3.38 14.74 -11.51
N GLN A 194 -2.06 15.02 -11.41
CA GLN A 194 -1.52 16.38 -11.51
C GLN A 194 -1.27 16.88 -12.94
N LYS A 195 -0.88 15.97 -13.84
CA LYS A 195 -0.43 16.31 -15.20
C LYS A 195 -1.36 15.76 -16.28
N HIS A 196 -2.49 15.17 -15.90
CA HIS A 196 -3.43 14.51 -16.81
C HIS A 196 -2.75 13.47 -17.73
N GLY A 197 -1.62 12.91 -17.28
CA GLY A 197 -0.93 11.86 -17.99
C GLY A 197 -1.51 10.49 -17.70
N TRP A 198 -0.92 9.46 -18.29
CA TRP A 198 -1.35 8.09 -18.14
C TRP A 198 -0.30 7.29 -17.40
N SER A 199 -0.65 6.73 -16.24
CA SER A 199 0.17 5.75 -15.53
C SER A 199 -0.45 4.37 -15.69
N ASP A 200 0.31 3.41 -16.20
CA ASP A 200 -0.20 2.06 -16.45
C ASP A 200 -0.70 1.39 -15.16
N PHE A 201 0.09 1.51 -14.09
CA PHE A 201 -0.36 1.09 -12.77
C PHE A 201 -1.23 2.18 -12.14
N ASN A 202 -2.55 2.01 -12.24
CA ASN A 202 -3.54 2.91 -11.66
C ASN A 202 -4.71 2.13 -11.04
N PHE A 203 -5.58 2.82 -10.32
CA PHE A 203 -6.69 2.16 -9.62
C PHE A 203 -7.68 1.45 -10.55
N ALA A 204 -7.84 1.89 -11.80
CA ALA A 204 -8.83 1.36 -12.74
C ALA A 204 -8.55 -0.09 -13.19
N VAL A 205 -7.38 -0.65 -12.83
CA VAL A 205 -7.03 -2.06 -13.06
C VAL A 205 -7.68 -3.00 -12.03
N TYR A 206 -8.10 -2.50 -10.87
CA TYR A 206 -8.61 -3.33 -9.80
C TYR A 206 -10.12 -3.60 -9.94
N SER A 207 -10.50 -4.86 -9.74
CA SER A 207 -11.90 -5.31 -9.84
C SER A 207 -12.89 -4.55 -8.93
N PRO A 208 -12.56 -4.21 -7.67
CA PRO A 208 -13.49 -3.53 -6.76
C PRO A 208 -13.80 -2.06 -7.10
N GLN A 209 -13.09 -1.44 -8.06
CA GLN A 209 -13.30 -0.02 -8.34
C GLN A 209 -14.59 0.25 -9.12
N ILE A 210 -15.23 1.37 -8.79
CA ILE A 210 -16.44 1.84 -9.47
C ILE A 210 -16.14 2.18 -10.94
N VAL A 211 -15.01 2.85 -11.18
CA VAL A 211 -14.51 3.18 -12.52
C VAL A 211 -13.35 2.25 -12.84
N ARG A 212 -13.53 1.41 -13.86
CA ARG A 212 -12.54 0.40 -14.28
C ARG A 212 -12.53 0.24 -15.78
N PHE A 213 -11.46 -0.34 -16.30
CA PHE A 213 -11.41 -0.73 -17.71
C PHE A 213 -12.49 -1.76 -18.04
N LYS A 214 -13.06 -1.65 -19.24
CA LYS A 214 -14.00 -2.66 -19.73
C LYS A 214 -13.26 -4.00 -19.90
N PRO A 215 -13.89 -5.13 -19.55
CA PRO A 215 -13.34 -6.44 -19.86
C PRO A 215 -12.97 -6.52 -21.34
N ASN A 216 -11.78 -7.05 -21.65
CA ASN A 216 -11.23 -7.17 -23.00
C ASN A 216 -10.97 -5.85 -23.75
N LYS A 217 -11.06 -4.69 -23.08
CA LYS A 217 -10.59 -3.39 -23.60
C LYS A 217 -9.51 -2.77 -22.72
N MET A 218 -8.90 -3.57 -21.85
CA MET A 218 -7.70 -3.16 -21.15
C MET A 218 -6.58 -3.02 -22.17
N PRO A 219 -5.89 -1.86 -22.23
CA PRO A 219 -4.59 -1.82 -22.88
C PRO A 219 -3.69 -2.87 -22.20
N ASN A 220 -2.64 -3.33 -22.89
CA ASN A 220 -1.68 -4.28 -22.32
C ASN A 220 -0.86 -3.59 -21.21
N ILE A 221 -1.48 -3.45 -20.04
CA ILE A 221 -0.97 -2.72 -18.90
C ILE A 221 -0.50 -3.71 -17.85
N SER A 222 0.64 -3.40 -17.24
CA SER A 222 1.08 -4.15 -16.07
C SER A 222 0.12 -3.89 -14.92
N SER A 223 -0.24 -4.95 -14.22
CA SER A 223 -1.13 -4.90 -13.06
C SER A 223 -0.44 -4.37 -11.79
N ARG A 224 0.86 -4.09 -11.88
CA ARG A 224 1.70 -3.46 -10.85
C ARG A 224 2.76 -2.58 -11.49
N SER A 225 3.39 -1.74 -10.70
CA SER A 225 4.64 -1.09 -11.09
C SER A 225 5.71 -2.14 -11.44
N GLY A 226 6.58 -1.81 -12.38
CA GLY A 226 7.69 -2.67 -12.77
C GLY A 226 8.75 -2.78 -11.67
N VAL A 227 9.65 -3.77 -11.80
CA VAL A 227 10.76 -3.94 -10.88
C VAL A 227 12.03 -3.40 -11.52
N VAL A 228 12.78 -2.59 -10.78
CA VAL A 228 14.12 -2.13 -11.21
C VAL A 228 15.13 -3.25 -10.94
N ASN A 229 15.33 -4.11 -11.94
CA ASN A 229 16.45 -5.05 -12.00
C ASN A 229 16.78 -5.39 -13.46
N LYS A 230 17.95 -5.99 -13.68
CA LYS A 230 18.45 -6.30 -15.03
C LYS A 230 17.49 -7.22 -15.82
N ASP A 231 17.10 -8.36 -15.25
CA ASP A 231 16.30 -9.37 -15.94
C ASP A 231 14.91 -8.85 -16.34
N TRP A 232 14.29 -8.03 -15.48
CA TRP A 232 12.98 -7.44 -15.73
C TRP A 232 13.06 -6.37 -16.82
N ILE A 233 14.07 -5.50 -16.77
CA ILE A 233 14.27 -4.45 -17.78
C ILE A 233 14.60 -5.07 -19.15
N ILE A 234 15.37 -6.16 -19.22
CA ILE A 234 15.69 -6.84 -20.48
C ILE A 234 14.47 -7.57 -21.05
N SER A 235 13.59 -8.10 -20.20
CA SER A 235 12.38 -8.82 -20.64
C SER A 235 11.20 -7.89 -20.98
N LEU A 236 11.34 -6.59 -20.76
CA LEU A 236 10.34 -5.56 -21.00
C LEU A 236 10.07 -5.41 -22.50
N ASP A 237 8.88 -5.81 -22.96
CA ASP A 237 8.55 -5.89 -24.37
C ASP A 237 7.74 -4.68 -24.88
N ASN A 238 7.18 -3.86 -24.01
CA ASN A 238 6.33 -2.73 -24.37
C ASN A 238 6.98 -1.36 -24.11
N CYS A 239 8.31 -1.25 -24.03
CA CYS A 239 9.00 0.04 -23.83
C CYS A 239 8.59 1.13 -24.83
N GLU A 240 8.24 0.74 -26.06
CA GLU A 240 7.84 1.67 -27.11
C GLU A 240 6.53 2.42 -26.80
N ASP A 241 5.69 1.88 -25.93
CA ASP A 241 4.39 2.47 -25.54
C ASP A 241 4.51 3.68 -24.61
N TYR A 242 5.68 3.86 -23.98
CA TYR A 242 5.88 4.87 -22.95
C TYR A 242 6.67 6.06 -23.48
N ASP A 243 6.32 7.26 -23.01
CA ASP A 243 7.13 8.46 -23.19
C ASP A 243 8.21 8.55 -22.09
N TYR A 244 7.89 8.06 -20.89
CA TYR A 244 8.77 8.13 -19.72
C TYR A 244 8.84 6.80 -18.95
N LEU A 245 10.03 6.48 -18.44
CA LEU A 245 10.23 5.51 -17.38
C LEU A 245 10.57 6.27 -16.10
N LEU A 246 9.66 6.22 -15.13
CA LEU A 246 9.84 6.81 -13.81
C LEU A 246 10.30 5.72 -12.86
N MET A 247 11.55 5.79 -12.40
CA MET A 247 12.13 4.78 -11.53
C MET A 247 12.43 5.37 -10.16
N LYS A 248 12.08 4.67 -9.09
CA LYS A 248 12.65 4.90 -7.77
C LYS A 248 13.61 3.77 -7.46
N THR A 249 14.86 4.09 -7.19
CA THR A 249 15.92 3.09 -6.99
C THR A 249 17.18 3.70 -6.40
N LYS A 250 17.94 2.86 -5.69
CA LYS A 250 19.30 3.20 -5.22
C LYS A 250 20.39 2.74 -6.21
N GLU A 251 19.99 2.01 -7.25
CA GLU A 251 20.90 1.58 -8.31
C GLU A 251 21.45 2.76 -9.10
N SER A 252 22.69 2.65 -9.57
CA SER A 252 23.34 3.72 -10.33
C SER A 252 22.57 4.01 -11.64
N PRO A 253 22.35 5.29 -12.01
CA PRO A 253 21.77 5.66 -13.29
C PRO A 253 22.54 5.09 -14.48
N THR A 254 23.88 5.04 -14.41
CA THR A 254 24.72 4.48 -15.47
C THR A 254 24.51 2.98 -15.67
N MET A 255 24.25 2.26 -14.58
CA MET A 255 23.97 0.82 -14.62
C MET A 255 22.61 0.57 -15.29
N ILE A 256 21.60 1.36 -14.91
CA ILE A 256 20.26 1.27 -15.51
C ILE A 256 20.31 1.64 -17.00
N SER A 257 21.03 2.69 -17.37
CA SER A 257 21.24 3.04 -18.78
C SER A 257 21.86 1.89 -19.58
N THR A 258 22.77 1.12 -18.97
CA THR A 258 23.36 -0.06 -19.61
C THR A 258 22.29 -1.14 -19.84
N TRP A 259 21.45 -1.43 -18.84
CA TRP A 259 20.37 -2.41 -18.99
C TRP A 259 19.32 -1.99 -20.02
N LEU A 260 18.98 -0.70 -20.08
CA LEU A 260 18.07 -0.15 -21.09
C LEU A 260 18.66 -0.25 -22.51
N ALA A 261 19.97 -0.02 -22.67
CA ALA A 261 20.67 -0.17 -23.94
C ALA A 261 20.79 -1.63 -24.39
N GLU A 262 20.88 -2.58 -23.46
CA GLU A 262 20.84 -4.02 -23.76
C GLU A 262 19.46 -4.47 -24.28
N ASN A 263 18.37 -3.74 -23.96
CA ASN A 263 17.04 -4.02 -24.48
C ASN A 263 16.78 -3.24 -25.80
N PRO A 264 16.62 -3.92 -26.96
CA PRO A 264 16.41 -3.26 -28.25
C PRO A 264 15.21 -2.32 -28.30
N ARG A 265 14.16 -2.56 -27.49
CA ARG A 265 12.94 -1.74 -27.42
C ARG A 265 13.04 -0.58 -26.45
N CYS A 266 14.00 -0.61 -25.51
CA CYS A 266 14.19 0.44 -24.50
C CYS A 266 15.44 1.31 -24.74
N LYS A 267 16.27 0.98 -25.74
CA LYS A 267 17.52 1.70 -26.06
C LYS A 267 17.37 3.20 -26.33
N THR A 268 16.16 3.66 -26.66
CA THR A 268 15.85 5.08 -26.96
C THR A 268 15.54 5.89 -25.71
N PHE A 269 15.65 5.30 -24.51
CA PHE A 269 15.47 6.02 -23.26
C PHE A 269 16.80 6.59 -22.75
N ILE A 270 16.83 7.90 -22.54
CA ILE A 270 17.96 8.60 -21.94
C ILE A 270 17.56 9.18 -20.58
N LEU A 271 18.52 9.32 -19.67
CA LEU A 271 18.29 9.98 -18.38
C LEU A 271 18.02 11.47 -18.61
N GLU A 272 16.82 11.93 -18.25
CA GLU A 272 16.43 13.35 -18.37
C GLU A 272 16.63 14.08 -17.03
N ASN A 273 16.29 13.45 -15.92
CA ASN A 273 16.37 14.06 -14.61
C ASN A 273 16.66 13.03 -13.52
N GLN A 274 17.38 13.46 -12.48
CA GLN A 274 17.65 12.69 -11.29
C GLN A 274 17.50 13.58 -10.05
N GLN A 275 16.74 13.10 -9.07
CA GLN A 275 16.57 13.76 -7.77
C GLN A 275 16.50 12.69 -6.67
N GLN A 276 17.49 12.65 -5.77
CA GLN A 276 17.59 11.59 -4.76
C GLN A 276 17.54 10.20 -5.42
N ASP A 277 16.70 9.28 -4.92
CA ASP A 277 16.51 7.94 -5.47
C ASP A 277 15.58 7.93 -6.70
N TRP A 278 15.08 9.08 -7.17
CA TRP A 278 14.22 9.15 -8.34
C TRP A 278 15.02 9.42 -9.61
N LEU A 279 14.78 8.57 -10.61
CA LEU A 279 15.33 8.68 -11.96
C LEU A 279 14.19 8.80 -12.95
N LEU A 280 14.29 9.79 -13.84
CA LEU A 280 13.37 9.98 -14.95
C LEU A 280 14.14 9.72 -16.24
N PHE A 281 13.74 8.66 -16.94
CA PHE A 281 14.20 8.41 -18.29
C PHE A 281 13.13 8.83 -19.29
N LYS A 282 13.54 9.49 -20.36
CA LYS A 282 12.68 9.97 -21.43
C LYS A 282 13.02 9.27 -22.74
N LYS A 283 11.98 8.91 -23.47
CA LYS A 283 12.11 8.40 -24.83
C LYS A 283 12.50 9.55 -25.77
N ILE A 284 13.64 9.43 -26.43
CA ILE A 284 13.99 10.29 -27.56
C ILE A 284 13.49 9.68 -28.87
N LYS A 285 13.18 10.53 -29.84
CA LYS A 285 12.88 10.06 -31.19
C LYS A 285 14.19 9.57 -31.81
N GLU A 286 14.15 8.50 -32.61
CA GLU A 286 15.37 7.92 -33.22
C GLU A 286 16.19 8.94 -34.04
N ASN A 287 15.57 10.03 -34.51
CA ASN A 287 16.24 11.11 -35.25
C ASN A 287 17.00 12.12 -34.36
N GLU A 288 16.88 12.04 -33.03
CA GLU A 288 17.59 12.89 -32.05
C GLU A 288 18.71 12.12 -31.32
N ALA A 289 18.92 10.86 -31.67
CA ALA A 289 19.88 9.95 -31.03
C ALA A 289 21.28 9.91 -31.70
N LEU A 290 21.57 10.88 -32.59
CA LEU A 290 22.84 11.03 -33.31
C LEU A 290 23.64 12.22 -32.79
#